data_AF-A0A534ZIS8-F1
#
_entry.id   AF-A0A534ZIS8-F1
#
_cell.length_a   1.000
_cell.length_b   1.000
_cell.length_c   1.000
_cell.angle_alpha   90.00
_cell.angle_beta   90.00
_cell.angle_gamma   90.00
#
_symmetry.space_group_name_H-M   'P 1'
#
loop_
_entity.id
_entity.type
_entity.pdbx_description
1 polymer ?
#
loop_
_entity_poly.entity_id
_entity_poly.type
_entity_poly.pdbx_seq_one_letter_code
_entity_poly.pdbx_strand_id
1 'polypeptide(L)'
;MSRTQAVGIRVKAPPSRPTIAQATLPEPETARAVAGAPGRVGVLGGTFDPPHIGHLWLATLAADELALDRVLFVPAAQPPHKRRRRMTAAVHRLLMTRLAIASDPLFELSA
;
A
#
# COMPACT_ATOMS: atom_id res chain seq x y z
N MET A 1 43.08 -20.39 -29.52
CA MET A 1 42.20 -21.22 -28.67
C MET A 1 41.73 -20.36 -27.50
N SER A 2 40.65 -19.60 -27.67
CA SER A 2 40.13 -18.67 -26.64
C SER A 2 38.97 -19.32 -25.90
N ARG A 3 39.12 -19.57 -24.60
CA ARG A 3 38.07 -20.12 -23.74
C ARG A 3 37.22 -18.98 -23.21
N THR A 4 36.01 -18.83 -23.73
CA THR A 4 34.97 -17.97 -23.14
C THR A 4 34.51 -18.57 -21.81
N GLN A 5 34.82 -17.91 -20.69
CA GLN A 5 34.20 -18.24 -19.40
C GLN A 5 32.82 -17.60 -19.33
N ALA A 6 31.77 -18.41 -19.18
CA ALA A 6 30.43 -17.96 -18.86
C ALA A 6 30.35 -17.62 -17.37
N VAL A 7 30.09 -16.36 -17.03
CA VAL A 7 29.77 -15.92 -15.67
C VAL A 7 28.33 -16.31 -15.38
N GLY A 8 28.13 -17.41 -14.67
CA GLY A 8 26.81 -17.84 -14.18
C GLY A 8 26.37 -16.94 -13.03
N ILE A 9 25.34 -16.12 -13.24
CA ILE A 9 24.67 -15.40 -12.15
C ILE A 9 23.83 -16.42 -11.37
N ARG A 10 24.27 -16.73 -10.14
CA ARG A 10 23.54 -17.61 -9.23
C ARG A 10 22.36 -16.86 -8.63
N VAL A 11 21.16 -17.05 -9.19
CA VAL A 11 19.92 -16.60 -8.56
C VAL A 11 19.69 -17.47 -7.31
N LYS A 12 19.70 -16.85 -6.14
CA LYS A 12 19.38 -17.52 -4.86
C LYS A 12 17.93 -17.98 -4.94
N ALA A 13 17.68 -19.29 -4.74
CA ALA A 13 16.34 -19.84 -4.71
C ALA A 13 15.47 -19.08 -3.68
N PRO A 14 14.19 -18.84 -3.96
CA PRO A 14 13.29 -18.21 -3.00
C PRO A 14 13.25 -19.06 -1.72
N PRO A 15 13.17 -18.43 -0.53
CA PRO A 15 13.09 -19.18 0.71
C PRO A 15 11.90 -20.14 0.65
N SER A 16 12.15 -21.41 0.97
CA SER A 16 11.12 -22.43 1.11
C SER A 16 10.06 -21.92 2.10
N ARG A 17 8.79 -21.96 1.68
CA ARG A 17 7.65 -21.66 2.53
C ARG A 17 7.82 -22.39 3.87
N PRO A 18 7.72 -21.71 5.02
CA PRO A 18 7.65 -22.43 6.28
C PRO A 18 6.44 -23.36 6.22
N THR A 19 6.67 -24.67 6.36
CA THR A 19 5.61 -25.64 6.62
C THR A 19 4.94 -25.20 7.91
N ILE A 20 3.71 -24.70 7.81
CA ILE A 20 2.88 -24.40 8.98
C ILE A 20 2.60 -25.76 9.63
N ALA A 21 3.43 -26.10 10.63
CA ALA A 21 3.09 -27.12 11.60
C ALA A 21 1.73 -26.76 12.18
N GLN A 22 0.88 -27.78 12.32
CA GLN A 22 -0.50 -27.69 12.78
C GLN A 22 -0.58 -26.90 14.10
N ALA A 23 -0.84 -25.61 13.99
CA ALA A 23 -1.22 -24.79 15.13
C ALA A 23 -2.68 -25.10 15.41
N THR A 24 -2.93 -25.66 16.58
CA THR A 24 -4.25 -25.83 17.17
C THR A 24 -5.04 -24.54 17.01
N LEU A 25 -6.22 -24.63 16.39
CA LEU A 25 -7.14 -23.52 16.22
C LEU A 25 -7.46 -22.93 17.61
N PRO A 26 -7.27 -21.62 17.84
CA PRO A 26 -7.92 -20.98 18.97
C PRO A 26 -9.43 -21.00 18.72
N GLU A 27 -10.19 -21.44 19.73
CA GLU A 27 -11.65 -21.43 19.77
C GLU A 27 -12.22 -20.06 19.36
N PRO A 28 -13.44 -20.00 18.79
CA PRO A 28 -13.98 -18.77 18.23
C PRO A 28 -14.40 -17.83 19.37
N GLU A 29 -13.48 -16.99 19.83
CA GLU A 29 -13.80 -15.92 20.76
C GLU A 29 -14.58 -14.85 20.00
N THR A 30 -15.90 -15.06 19.98
CA THR A 30 -16.99 -14.12 19.72
C THR A 30 -16.60 -12.81 19.03
N ALA A 31 -17.10 -12.66 17.81
CA ALA A 31 -17.43 -11.39 17.17
C ALA A 31 -17.79 -10.32 18.22
N ARG A 32 -16.85 -9.41 18.48
CA ARG A 32 -17.10 -8.20 19.24
C ARG A 32 -16.74 -7.02 18.36
N ALA A 33 -17.77 -6.47 17.74
CA ALA A 33 -17.80 -5.04 17.46
C ALA A 33 -17.61 -4.31 18.80
N VAL A 34 -16.44 -3.70 18.99
CA VAL A 34 -16.22 -2.71 20.05
C VAL A 34 -15.90 -1.39 19.36
N ALA A 35 -16.92 -0.56 19.17
CA ALA A 35 -16.72 0.87 19.07
C ALA A 35 -16.11 1.33 20.40
N GLY A 36 -14.82 1.70 20.43
CA GLY A 36 -14.22 2.18 21.69
C GLY A 36 -12.71 2.31 21.82
N ALA A 37 -11.88 1.95 20.84
CA ALA A 37 -10.47 2.34 20.81
C ALA A 37 -10.24 3.32 19.65
N PRO A 38 -9.41 4.38 19.81
CA PRO A 38 -9.08 5.24 18.67
C PRO A 38 -8.37 4.38 17.64
N GLY A 39 -9.02 4.16 16.49
CA GLY A 39 -8.46 3.36 15.42
C GLY A 39 -7.10 3.92 14.98
N ARG A 40 -6.12 3.03 14.79
CA ARG A 40 -4.80 3.37 14.28
C ARG A 40 -4.94 3.73 12.80
N VAL A 41 -4.80 5.02 12.51
CA VAL A 41 -4.91 5.54 11.14
C VAL A 41 -3.52 5.88 10.59
N GLY A 42 -3.17 5.29 9.46
CA GLY A 42 -2.02 5.72 8.66
C GLY A 42 -2.41 6.85 7.73
N VAL A 43 -1.49 7.79 7.47
CA VAL A 43 -1.72 8.88 6.51
C VAL A 43 -0.70 8.78 5.39
N LEU A 44 -1.17 8.57 4.16
CA LEU A 44 -0.34 8.51 2.97
C LEU A 44 -0.56 9.78 2.12
N GLY A 45 0.33 10.76 2.32
CA GLY A 45 0.37 11.98 1.52
C GLY A 45 1.09 11.76 0.20
N GLY A 46 0.54 12.26 -0.90
CA GLY A 46 1.13 12.09 -2.23
C GLY A 46 0.56 13.02 -3.28
N THR A 47 1.29 13.22 -4.39
CA THR A 47 0.73 13.95 -5.54
C THR A 47 -0.27 13.09 -6.31
N PHE A 48 -0.05 11.78 -6.38
CA PHE A 48 -0.88 10.80 -7.10
C PHE A 48 -1.22 11.26 -8.54
N ASP A 49 -0.18 11.47 -9.36
CA ASP A 49 -0.28 11.96 -10.74
C ASP A 49 0.32 10.97 -11.75
N PRO A 50 -0.33 9.83 -12.06
CA PRO A 50 -1.52 9.24 -11.42
C PRO A 50 -1.17 8.32 -10.22
N PRO A 51 -2.16 7.89 -9.41
CA PRO A 51 -1.96 6.76 -8.49
C PRO A 51 -1.59 5.48 -9.27
N HIS A 52 -0.86 4.58 -8.61
CA HIS A 52 -0.34 3.35 -9.24
C HIS A 52 -0.13 2.27 -8.17
N ILE A 53 0.14 1.03 -8.60
CA ILE A 53 0.20 -0.14 -7.71
C ILE A 53 1.20 0.00 -6.56
N GLY A 54 2.33 0.69 -6.78
CA GLY A 54 3.30 0.97 -5.72
C GLY A 54 2.74 1.78 -4.55
N HIS A 55 1.81 2.72 -4.78
CA HIS A 55 1.17 3.46 -3.69
C HIS A 55 0.24 2.56 -2.88
N LEU A 56 -0.49 1.67 -3.55
CA LEU A 56 -1.42 0.73 -2.92
C LEU A 56 -0.64 -0.30 -2.09
N TRP A 57 0.40 -0.90 -2.66
CA TRP A 57 1.28 -1.84 -1.97
C TRP A 57 1.94 -1.20 -0.75
N LEU A 58 2.43 0.03 -0.87
CA LEU A 58 3.01 0.74 0.27
C LEU A 58 1.98 0.94 1.39
N ALA A 59 0.75 1.33 1.06
CA ALA A 59 -0.32 1.50 2.05
C ALA A 59 -0.67 0.16 2.73
N THR A 60 -0.81 -0.93 1.97
CA THR A 60 -1.10 -2.27 2.51
C THR A 60 0.02 -2.76 3.42
N LEU A 61 1.28 -2.66 2.98
CA LEU A 61 2.43 -3.11 3.79
C LEU A 61 2.56 -2.29 5.07
N ALA A 62 2.35 -0.97 5.00
CA ALA A 62 2.36 -0.13 6.19
C ALA A 62 1.22 -0.46 7.15
N ALA A 63 0.05 -0.81 6.64
CA ALA A 63 -1.07 -1.22 7.46
C ALA A 63 -0.81 -2.54 8.20
N ASP A 64 -0.22 -3.51 7.51
CA ASP A 64 0.14 -4.81 8.08
C ASP A 64 1.23 -4.66 9.16
N GLU A 65 2.34 -4.00 8.83
CA GLU A 65 3.50 -3.85 9.74
C GLU A 65 3.17 -3.03 10.99
N LEU A 66 2.27 -2.05 10.89
CA LEU A 66 1.93 -1.13 11.99
C LEU A 66 0.59 -1.46 12.67
N ALA A 67 -0.06 -2.55 12.24
CA ALA A 67 -1.41 -2.94 12.67
C ALA A 67 -2.40 -1.76 12.60
N LEU A 68 -2.49 -1.14 11.42
CA LEU A 68 -3.40 -0.02 11.17
C LEU A 68 -4.81 -0.55 10.87
N ASP A 69 -5.82 0.13 11.42
CA ASP A 69 -7.22 -0.16 11.12
C ASP A 69 -7.63 0.39 9.74
N ARG A 70 -6.95 1.46 9.29
CA ARG A 70 -7.19 2.10 7.98
C ARG A 70 -6.04 2.99 7.54
N VAL A 71 -5.98 3.28 6.25
CA VAL A 71 -5.02 4.21 5.64
C VAL A 71 -5.77 5.32 4.91
N LEU A 72 -5.50 6.56 5.31
CA LEU A 72 -6.04 7.77 4.70
C LEU A 72 -5.11 8.28 3.60
N PHE A 73 -5.60 8.31 2.36
CA PHE A 73 -4.92 8.90 1.22
C PHE A 73 -5.20 10.40 1.17
N VAL A 74 -4.13 11.21 1.11
CA VAL A 74 -4.22 12.68 1.07
C VAL A 74 -3.57 13.21 -0.22
N PRO A 75 -4.34 13.38 -1.31
CA PRO A 75 -3.82 13.97 -2.54
C PRO A 75 -3.46 15.44 -2.36
N ALA A 76 -2.26 15.82 -2.79
CA ALA A 76 -1.81 17.21 -2.71
C ALA A 76 -2.64 18.13 -3.63
N ALA A 77 -3.36 19.10 -3.06
CA ALA A 77 -4.28 19.99 -3.76
C ALA A 77 -3.59 20.83 -4.86
N GLN A 78 -2.58 21.64 -4.49
CA GLN A 78 -1.84 22.46 -5.44
C GLN A 78 -0.47 22.82 -4.85
N PRO A 79 0.65 22.40 -5.46
CA PRO A 79 1.95 22.96 -5.13
C PRO A 79 2.00 24.41 -5.67
N PRO A 80 2.08 25.46 -4.82
CA PRO A 80 2.10 26.85 -5.28
C PRO A 80 3.32 27.17 -6.18
N HIS A 81 4.31 26.28 -6.23
CA HIS A 81 5.61 26.48 -6.88
C HIS A 81 5.74 25.82 -8.27
N LYS A 82 4.68 25.16 -8.81
CA LYS A 82 4.74 24.41 -10.09
C LYS A 82 3.90 25.02 -11.22
N ARG A 83 3.94 26.36 -11.39
CA ARG A 83 3.30 27.05 -12.55
C ARG A 83 3.84 26.61 -13.93
N ARG A 84 4.93 25.84 -14.00
CA ARG A 84 5.66 25.51 -15.24
C ARG A 84 5.67 24.03 -15.66
N ARG A 85 5.05 23.12 -14.89
CA ARG A 85 4.85 21.72 -15.32
C ARG A 85 3.38 21.48 -15.58
N ARG A 86 3.03 20.88 -16.73
CA ARG A 86 1.70 20.33 -16.98
C ARG A 86 1.47 19.21 -15.98
N MET A 87 0.82 19.53 -14.86
CA MET A 87 0.33 18.55 -13.90
C MET A 87 -1.12 18.24 -14.22
N THR A 88 -1.54 17.01 -13.93
CA THR A 88 -2.95 16.66 -14.03
C THR A 88 -3.74 17.48 -13.02
N ALA A 89 -4.91 17.98 -13.44
CA ALA A 89 -5.78 18.81 -12.61
C ALA A 89 -6.01 18.14 -11.24
N ALA A 90 -6.03 18.92 -10.16
CA ALA A 90 -6.20 18.40 -8.80
C ALA A 90 -7.46 17.51 -8.69
N VAL A 91 -8.55 17.93 -9.33
CA VAL A 91 -9.80 17.16 -9.43
C VAL A 91 -9.58 15.80 -10.08
N HIS A 92 -8.84 15.73 -11.19
CA HIS A 92 -8.55 14.45 -11.85
C HIS A 92 -7.70 13.55 -10.97
N ARG A 93 -6.69 14.10 -10.28
CA ARG A 93 -5.86 13.31 -9.35
C ARG A 93 -6.68 12.77 -8.18
N LEU A 94 -7.54 13.60 -7.59
CA LEU A 94 -8.48 13.20 -6.55
C LEU A 94 -9.41 12.07 -7.03
N LEU A 95 -10.01 12.21 -8.21
CA LEU A 95 -10.90 11.20 -8.79
C LEU A 95 -10.15 9.90 -9.13
N MET A 96 -8.97 9.99 -9.71
CA MET A 96 -8.14 8.81 -9.98
C MET A 96 -7.76 8.10 -8.68
N THR A 97 -7.39 8.83 -7.63
CA THR A 97 -7.10 8.22 -6.32
C THR A 97 -8.34 7.56 -5.74
N ARG A 98 -9.50 8.22 -5.80
CA ARG A 98 -10.77 7.64 -5.36
C ARG A 98 -11.06 6.32 -6.06
N LEU A 99 -10.88 6.27 -7.39
CA LEU A 99 -11.09 5.05 -8.17
C LEU A 99 -10.05 3.97 -7.84
N ALA A 100 -8.80 4.36 -7.62
CA ALA A 100 -7.72 3.41 -7.31
C ALA A 100 -7.90 2.70 -5.98
N ILE A 101 -8.55 3.34 -5.00
CA ILE A 101 -8.74 2.79 -3.65
C ILE A 101 -10.15 2.24 -3.39
N ALA A 102 -11.10 2.43 -4.31
CA ALA A 102 -12.52 2.12 -4.09
C ALA A 102 -12.82 0.63 -3.79
N SER A 103 -11.93 -0.28 -4.20
CA SER A 103 -12.14 -1.72 -4.03
C SER A 103 -11.65 -2.27 -2.69
N ASP A 104 -10.96 -1.47 -1.88
CA ASP A 104 -10.33 -1.92 -0.64
C ASP A 104 -10.89 -1.15 0.57
N PRO A 105 -11.59 -1.82 1.49
CA PRO A 105 -12.18 -1.16 2.67
C PRO A 105 -11.13 -0.64 3.67
N LEU A 106 -9.86 -1.07 3.55
CA LEU A 106 -8.76 -0.55 4.34
C LEU A 106 -8.44 0.92 4.01
N PHE A 107 -8.81 1.37 2.80
CA PHE A 107 -8.39 2.66 2.29
C PHE A 107 -9.51 3.70 2.33
N GLU A 108 -9.19 4.87 2.88
CA GLU A 108 -10.08 6.03 2.89
C GLU A 108 -9.43 7.19 2.13
N LEU A 109 -10.25 8.03 1.51
CA LEU A 109 -9.79 9.28 0.88
C LEU A 109 -10.06 10.44 1.82
N SER A 110 -9.07 11.31 2.03
CA SER A 110 -9.31 12.60 2.68
C SER A 110 -10.19 13.46 1.79
N ALA A 111 -11.33 13.89 2.34
CA ALA A 111 -12.22 14.89 1.76
C ALA A 111 -11.57 16.28 1.77
#